data_AF-A0A0R1NQZ8-F1
#
_entry.id   AF-A0A0R1NQZ8-F1
#
_cell.length_a   1.000
_cell.length_b   1.000
_cell.length_c   1.000
_cell.angle_alpha   90.00
_cell.angle_beta   90.00
_cell.angle_gamma   90.00
#
_symmetry.space_group_name_H-M   'P 1'
#
loop_
_entity.id
_entity.type
_entity.pdbx_description
1 polymer ?
#
loop_
_entity_poly.entity_id
_entity_poly.type
_entity_poly.pdbx_seq_one_letter_code
_entity_poly.pdbx_strand_id
1 'polypeptide(L)'
;MIKGVTRLLIGSFAIMIVVLGMSMRANADSNSQTIPISISANNVNKSIDFVFNPNAKNSQDGVDASLPGYSINDVSKVLVTLNTGSNDAWYNEFNALPEANEVDTYVWGTENSDKPQKSEKPDQIIQGSQLNGMTPAEYIFSSSFSMGNVYGSNLQFIGFGSKPTLTTDNASKIWAIDSIKIQYAKVPATTTVDYVDENGHTVKSNSINGSIGDAGKYTPVAPSGYRLAKQGQVDYQMAAKTNTLAVHVVALPVSTPTGSITTPTVTPKPNTDWHPTSSTTTSEPAVPNDAAVKGSVVYATKGIYMYKNADFTNAQRLAKYPKTKRVNRPMFVVTDYARSKAGVLRYKVRDVNHGSKTAGKVGYITASQKFVVPVYYQTVPKTKKLTVLSRQGVNAYRNVNLTKPVKHFKKGARLMVKKLDKHNLTTRYQLSNGSYVTANKKLVIEGNH
;
A
#
# COMPACT_ATOMS: atom_id res chain seq x y z
N MET A 1 16.14 -35.81 -48.16
CA MET A 1 16.25 -36.27 -46.76
C MET A 1 16.49 -35.02 -45.91
N ILE A 2 15.52 -34.49 -45.13
CA ILE A 2 15.16 -34.92 -43.75
C ILE A 2 16.40 -34.74 -42.85
N LYS A 3 16.53 -33.96 -41.76
CA LYS A 3 15.73 -33.18 -40.78
C LYS A 3 16.73 -32.15 -40.18
N GLY A 4 16.42 -30.90 -39.81
CA GLY A 4 15.60 -30.47 -38.68
C GLY A 4 16.38 -30.48 -37.35
N VAL A 5 16.62 -29.32 -36.70
CA VAL A 5 16.39 -29.03 -35.26
C VAL A 5 16.56 -27.52 -35.00
N THR A 6 15.53 -26.94 -34.37
CA THR A 6 15.41 -25.56 -33.89
C THR A 6 15.73 -25.49 -32.39
N ARG A 7 16.52 -24.50 -31.93
CA ARG A 7 16.55 -23.98 -30.53
C ARG A 7 16.96 -22.49 -30.59
N LEU A 8 16.03 -21.54 -30.44
CA LEU A 8 15.60 -20.86 -29.20
C LEU A 8 16.73 -20.03 -28.53
N LEU A 9 16.81 -18.73 -28.84
CA LEU A 9 17.55 -17.74 -28.06
C LEU A 9 16.55 -16.82 -27.32
N ILE A 10 16.72 -16.75 -26.01
CA ILE A 10 15.96 -15.92 -25.06
C ILE A 10 16.61 -14.54 -25.02
N GLY A 11 15.77 -13.50 -25.09
CA GLY A 11 16.18 -12.10 -25.20
C GLY A 11 16.80 -11.49 -23.94
N SER A 12 17.70 -10.54 -24.17
CA SER A 12 18.17 -9.56 -23.20
C SER A 12 17.81 -8.18 -23.74
N PHE A 13 16.85 -7.49 -23.11
CA PHE A 13 16.56 -6.09 -23.39
C PHE A 13 17.32 -5.24 -22.37
N ALA A 14 18.39 -4.61 -22.85
CA ALA A 14 19.05 -3.48 -22.20
C ALA A 14 18.22 -2.21 -22.46
N ILE A 15 18.02 -1.38 -21.44
CA ILE A 15 17.62 0.01 -21.62
C ILE A 15 18.79 0.88 -21.19
N MET A 16 19.46 1.43 -22.20
CA MET A 16 20.32 2.60 -22.14
C MET A 16 19.48 3.83 -21.78
N ILE A 17 19.96 4.63 -20.82
CA ILE A 17 19.75 6.08 -20.85
C ILE A 17 21.13 6.71 -20.69
N VAL A 18 21.58 7.39 -21.76
CA VAL A 18 22.85 8.12 -21.83
C VAL A 18 22.63 9.56 -21.34
N VAL A 19 23.64 10.01 -20.60
CA VAL A 19 23.87 11.27 -19.88
C VAL A 19 23.99 12.49 -20.81
N LEU A 20 23.59 13.69 -20.34
CA LEU A 20 24.32 14.92 -20.65
C LEU A 20 24.10 15.99 -19.57
N GLY A 21 25.19 16.35 -18.89
CA GLY A 21 25.24 17.37 -17.84
C GLY A 21 26.60 17.43 -17.13
N MET A 22 27.71 17.53 -17.87
CA MET A 22 28.97 18.09 -17.35
C MET A 22 28.83 19.62 -17.46
N SER A 23 29.02 20.45 -16.44
CA SER A 23 30.30 20.90 -15.87
C SER A 23 29.92 21.79 -14.67
N MET A 24 30.49 21.68 -13.48
CA MET A 24 31.78 22.29 -13.11
C MET A 24 32.37 21.49 -11.94
N ARG A 25 33.50 20.84 -12.15
CA ARG A 25 34.35 20.34 -11.07
C ARG A 25 35.11 21.54 -10.50
N ALA A 26 34.58 22.14 -9.45
CA ALA A 26 35.38 22.96 -8.56
C ALA A 26 36.23 22.01 -7.70
N ASN A 27 37.55 22.16 -7.81
CA ASN A 27 38.64 21.59 -7.01
C ASN A 27 38.19 20.68 -5.84
N ALA A 28 38.10 19.38 -6.08
CA ALA A 28 37.86 18.41 -5.02
C ALA A 28 39.19 18.11 -4.32
N ASP A 29 39.31 18.49 -3.05
CA ASP A 29 40.34 17.98 -2.16
C ASP A 29 40.39 16.45 -2.31
N SER A 30 41.58 15.90 -2.54
CA SER A 30 41.85 14.56 -3.08
C SER A 30 41.35 13.36 -2.27
N ASN A 31 40.58 13.57 -1.20
CA ASN A 31 40.15 12.55 -0.24
C ASN A 31 38.62 12.48 -0.01
N SER A 32 37.80 13.16 -0.83
CA SER A 32 36.33 13.13 -0.67
C SER A 32 35.69 11.91 -1.35
N GLN A 33 34.70 11.28 -0.70
CA GLN A 33 33.91 10.16 -1.23
C GLN A 33 32.48 10.64 -1.54
N THR A 34 31.92 10.23 -2.67
CA THR A 34 30.50 10.46 -2.97
C THR A 34 29.70 9.20 -2.67
N ILE A 35 28.70 9.33 -1.81
CA ILE A 35 27.80 8.24 -1.41
C ILE A 35 26.42 8.51 -2.04
N PRO A 36 26.04 7.77 -3.08
CA PRO A 36 24.68 7.83 -3.62
C PRO A 36 23.65 7.29 -2.61
N ILE A 37 22.66 8.11 -2.31
CA ILE A 37 21.52 7.78 -1.45
C ILE A 37 20.25 7.82 -2.28
N SER A 38 19.60 6.67 -2.42
CA SER A 38 18.31 6.53 -3.08
C SER A 38 17.20 6.37 -2.05
N ILE A 39 16.17 7.19 -2.16
CA ILE A 39 15.02 7.19 -1.27
C ILE A 39 13.80 6.92 -2.14
N SER A 40 13.02 5.92 -1.78
CA SER A 40 11.82 5.56 -2.54
C SER A 40 10.62 5.28 -1.64
N ALA A 41 9.46 5.68 -2.13
CA ALA A 41 8.18 5.30 -1.59
C ALA A 41 7.16 5.25 -2.73
N ASN A 42 6.57 4.08 -2.98
CA ASN A 42 5.68 3.87 -4.12
C ASN A 42 6.33 4.33 -5.45
N ASN A 43 5.76 5.32 -6.13
CA ASN A 43 6.31 5.90 -7.37
C ASN A 43 7.10 7.20 -7.14
N VAL A 44 7.28 7.62 -5.89
CA VAL A 44 8.08 8.80 -5.56
C VAL A 44 9.49 8.35 -5.25
N ASN A 45 10.45 8.91 -5.99
CA ASN A 45 11.87 8.66 -5.83
C ASN A 45 12.60 9.98 -5.61
N LYS A 46 13.57 9.97 -4.71
CA LYS A 46 14.51 11.07 -4.45
C LYS A 46 15.91 10.48 -4.44
N SER A 47 16.82 11.10 -5.18
CA SER A 47 18.24 10.71 -5.21
C SER A 47 19.07 11.86 -4.65
N ILE A 48 20.05 11.54 -3.82
CA ILE A 48 20.93 12.51 -3.19
C ILE A 48 22.36 11.96 -3.29
N ASP A 49 23.27 12.76 -3.83
CA ASP A 49 24.70 12.45 -3.82
C ASP A 49 25.34 13.14 -2.62
N PHE A 50 25.64 12.35 -1.58
CA PHE A 50 26.27 12.88 -0.37
C PHE A 50 27.79 12.86 -0.54
N VAL A 51 28.40 14.03 -0.69
CA VAL A 51 29.85 14.17 -0.80
C VAL A 51 30.45 14.26 0.60
N PHE A 52 30.99 13.17 1.12
CA PHE A 52 31.67 13.13 2.42
C PHE A 52 33.14 13.53 2.29
N ASN A 53 33.59 14.50 3.09
CA ASN A 53 35.01 14.87 3.18
C ASN A 53 35.54 14.56 4.60
N PRO A 54 36.35 13.49 4.78
CA PRO A 54 36.87 13.11 6.09
C PRO A 54 37.87 14.12 6.68
N ASN A 55 38.45 14.99 5.83
CA ASN A 55 39.41 16.02 6.22
C ASN A 55 38.77 17.39 6.40
N ALA A 56 37.44 17.48 6.37
CA ALA A 56 36.74 18.74 6.58
C ALA A 56 37.13 19.32 7.96
N LYS A 57 37.77 20.50 7.94
CA LYS A 57 38.20 21.20 9.18
C LYS A 57 37.02 21.72 10.01
N ASN A 58 35.84 21.80 9.40
CA ASN A 58 34.59 22.24 10.01
C ASN A 58 33.58 21.10 9.97
N SER A 59 32.59 21.18 10.87
CA SER A 59 31.45 20.28 10.84
C SER A 59 30.76 20.27 9.46
N GLN A 60 30.42 19.09 8.98
CA GLN A 60 29.73 18.92 7.70
C GLN A 60 28.23 18.67 7.92
N ASP A 61 27.36 19.28 7.11
CA ASP A 61 25.95 18.92 7.11
C ASP A 61 25.73 17.56 6.48
N GLY A 62 24.89 16.76 7.12
CA GLY A 62 24.40 15.49 6.63
C GLY A 62 23.25 15.66 5.64
N VAL A 63 22.43 14.62 5.55
CA VAL A 63 21.42 14.47 4.51
C VAL A 63 20.04 14.45 5.13
N ASP A 64 19.12 15.21 4.56
CA ASP A 64 17.70 15.07 4.85
C ASP A 64 17.06 14.03 3.91
N ALA A 65 16.77 12.86 4.46
CA ALA A 65 16.10 11.77 3.76
C ALA A 65 14.58 11.91 3.73
N SER A 66 14.01 13.02 4.24
CA SER A 66 12.57 13.24 4.20
C SER A 66 11.99 13.13 2.81
N LEU A 67 10.81 12.51 2.76
CA LEU A 67 9.98 12.39 1.59
C LEU A 67 8.61 13.02 1.88
N PRO A 68 8.09 13.92 1.03
CA PRO A 68 6.84 14.63 1.31
C PRO A 68 5.69 13.67 1.63
N GLY A 69 5.11 13.83 2.83
CA GLY A 69 4.00 13.00 3.29
C GLY A 69 4.36 11.71 4.00
N TYR A 70 5.65 11.43 4.15
CA TYR A 70 6.15 10.26 4.88
C TYR A 70 6.88 10.71 6.13
N SER A 71 6.56 10.07 7.25
CA SER A 71 7.27 10.23 8.52
C SER A 71 8.43 9.23 8.62
N ILE A 72 9.40 9.48 9.48
CA ILE A 72 10.45 8.50 9.82
C ILE A 72 9.85 7.14 10.21
N ASN A 73 8.69 7.13 10.86
CA ASN A 73 7.99 5.90 11.26
C ASN A 73 7.41 5.10 10.09
N ASP A 74 7.34 5.72 8.91
CA ASP A 74 6.95 5.03 7.69
C ASP A 74 8.16 4.38 7.01
N VAL A 75 9.41 4.55 7.47
CA VAL A 75 10.53 3.81 6.89
C VAL A 75 10.35 2.33 7.20
N SER A 76 10.25 1.50 6.15
CA SER A 76 10.08 0.05 6.29
C SER A 76 11.36 -0.73 6.02
N LYS A 77 12.27 -0.17 5.21
CA LYS A 77 13.51 -0.86 4.83
C LYS A 77 14.64 0.12 4.60
N VAL A 78 15.83 -0.25 5.07
CA VAL A 78 17.08 0.43 4.73
C VAL A 78 18.05 -0.63 4.23
N LEU A 79 18.62 -0.43 3.03
CA LEU A 79 19.69 -1.24 2.49
C LEU A 79 20.96 -0.39 2.45
N VAL A 80 22.02 -0.87 3.08
CA VAL A 80 23.35 -0.26 3.04
C VAL A 80 24.27 -1.21 2.30
N THR A 81 24.98 -0.71 1.29
CA THR A 81 26.02 -1.45 0.58
C THR A 81 27.38 -0.92 1.04
N LEU A 82 28.25 -1.83 1.44
CA LEU A 82 29.59 -1.54 1.91
C LEU A 82 30.64 -2.05 0.92
N ASN A 83 31.76 -1.33 0.82
CA ASN A 83 32.94 -1.70 0.05
C ASN A 83 34.08 -2.05 1.02
N THR A 84 34.69 -3.23 0.85
CA THR A 84 35.81 -3.69 1.70
C THR A 84 37.18 -3.59 1.02
N GLY A 85 37.27 -2.97 -0.16
CA GLY A 85 38.52 -2.78 -0.90
C GLY A 85 39.03 -4.02 -1.66
N SER A 86 38.37 -5.17 -1.55
CA SER A 86 38.77 -6.46 -2.14
C SER A 86 37.94 -6.90 -3.37
N ASN A 87 37.22 -5.97 -4.02
CA ASN A 87 36.09 -6.25 -4.94
C ASN A 87 34.88 -6.92 -4.27
N ASP A 88 34.92 -7.15 -2.96
CA ASP A 88 33.78 -7.68 -2.21
C ASP A 88 32.82 -6.55 -1.82
N ALA A 89 31.54 -6.83 -2.00
CA ALA A 89 30.46 -5.96 -1.54
C ALA A 89 29.65 -6.66 -0.47
N TRP A 90 29.47 -5.99 0.66
CA TRP A 90 28.61 -6.45 1.75
C TRP A 90 27.31 -5.67 1.75
N TYR A 91 26.21 -6.37 1.94
CA TYR A 91 24.88 -5.82 1.94
C TYR A 91 24.27 -6.00 3.32
N ASN A 92 23.75 -4.90 3.86
CA ASN A 92 23.06 -4.87 5.13
C ASN A 92 21.65 -4.38 4.89
N GLU A 93 20.66 -5.22 5.18
CA GLU A 93 19.26 -4.82 5.11
C GLU A 93 18.65 -4.81 6.50
N PHE A 94 18.04 -3.68 6.83
CA PHE A 94 17.28 -3.45 8.04
C PHE A 94 15.82 -3.32 7.65
N ASN A 95 14.98 -4.20 8.18
CA ASN A 95 13.54 -4.07 8.04
C ASN A 95 12.97 -3.55 9.36
N ALA A 96 12.47 -2.32 9.33
CA ALA A 96 11.71 -1.76 10.43
C ALA A 96 10.30 -2.36 10.37
N LEU A 97 9.89 -3.02 11.46
CA LEU A 97 8.57 -3.64 11.59
C LEU A 97 7.75 -2.93 12.69
N PRO A 98 7.15 -1.75 12.42
CA PRO A 98 6.39 -1.00 13.42
C PRO A 98 5.26 -1.79 14.08
N GLU A 99 4.60 -2.70 13.34
CA GLU A 99 3.50 -3.51 13.87
C GLU A 99 3.98 -4.58 14.86
N ALA A 100 5.19 -5.13 14.65
CA ALA A 100 5.82 -6.10 15.54
C ALA A 100 6.64 -5.42 16.64
N ASN A 101 6.96 -4.13 16.48
CA ASN A 101 7.91 -3.38 17.30
C ASN A 101 9.29 -4.05 17.32
N GLU A 102 9.77 -4.45 16.14
CA GLU A 102 11.01 -5.19 15.93
C GLU A 102 11.82 -4.58 14.78
N VAL A 103 13.12 -4.87 14.76
CA VAL A 103 14.00 -4.66 13.60
C VAL A 103 14.60 -6.01 13.21
N ASP A 104 14.33 -6.43 11.97
CA ASP A 104 14.99 -7.59 11.38
C ASP A 104 16.24 -7.13 10.64
N THR A 105 17.35 -7.85 10.83
CA THR A 105 18.62 -7.52 10.20
C THR A 105 19.11 -8.67 9.36
N TYR A 106 19.59 -8.36 8.16
CA TYR A 106 20.17 -9.32 7.23
C TYR A 106 21.53 -8.81 6.76
N VAL A 107 22.52 -9.69 6.76
CA VAL A 107 23.89 -9.43 6.33
C VAL A 107 24.29 -10.50 5.33
N TRP A 108 24.72 -10.08 4.14
CA TRP A 108 25.20 -11.02 3.12
C TRP A 108 26.23 -10.38 2.20
N GLY A 109 27.12 -11.19 1.64
CA GLY A 109 28.23 -10.74 0.80
C GLY A 109 28.55 -11.71 -0.33
N THR A 110 29.65 -11.46 -1.03
CA THR A 110 30.13 -12.24 -2.18
C THR A 110 31.13 -13.35 -1.82
N GLU A 111 31.32 -13.66 -0.54
CA GLU A 111 32.29 -14.70 -0.14
C GLU A 111 32.00 -16.03 -0.86
N ASN A 112 32.92 -16.41 -1.75
CA ASN A 112 32.93 -17.67 -2.52
C ASN A 112 31.79 -17.93 -3.51
N SER A 113 31.05 -16.93 -3.99
CA SER A 113 30.24 -17.10 -5.21
C SER A 113 29.97 -15.77 -5.93
N ASP A 114 29.87 -15.82 -7.26
CA ASP A 114 29.59 -14.67 -8.13
C ASP A 114 28.24 -13.97 -7.85
N LYS A 115 27.42 -14.46 -6.91
CA LYS A 115 26.12 -13.85 -6.56
C LYS A 115 25.89 -13.78 -5.05
N PRO A 116 25.66 -12.58 -4.48
CA PRO A 116 25.27 -12.44 -3.08
C PRO A 116 23.99 -13.24 -2.79
N GLN A 117 24.01 -14.08 -1.75
CA GLN A 117 22.84 -14.86 -1.31
C GLN A 117 22.39 -14.38 0.07
N LYS A 118 21.17 -13.87 0.16
CA LYS A 118 20.55 -13.44 1.40
C LYS A 118 19.85 -14.62 2.09
N SER A 119 20.04 -14.76 3.40
CA SER A 119 19.33 -15.76 4.22
C SER A 119 17.81 -15.58 4.17
N GLU A 120 17.06 -16.69 4.23
CA GLU A 120 15.60 -16.66 4.36
C GLU A 120 15.12 -16.14 5.73
N LYS A 121 15.97 -16.23 6.75
CA LYS A 121 15.70 -15.75 8.11
C LYS A 121 16.62 -14.59 8.47
N PRO A 122 16.16 -13.63 9.31
CA PRO A 122 17.03 -12.58 9.82
C PRO A 122 18.23 -13.17 10.56
N ASP A 123 19.40 -12.57 10.39
CA ASP A 123 20.61 -12.92 11.15
C ASP A 123 20.49 -12.47 12.61
N GLN A 124 19.80 -11.35 12.84
CA GLN A 124 19.38 -10.91 14.17
C GLN A 124 17.98 -10.29 14.12
N ILE A 125 17.28 -10.39 15.24
CA ILE A 125 15.99 -9.75 15.48
C ILE A 125 16.14 -8.91 16.74
N ILE A 126 15.98 -7.60 16.61
CA ILE A 126 16.04 -6.65 17.71
C ILE A 126 14.62 -6.43 18.21
N GLN A 127 14.38 -6.84 19.45
CA GLN A 127 13.07 -6.80 20.07
C GLN A 127 12.75 -5.42 20.63
N GLY A 128 11.46 -5.11 20.79
CA GLY A 128 10.98 -3.81 21.28
C GLY A 128 11.60 -3.34 22.61
N SER A 129 11.96 -4.27 23.50
CA SER A 129 12.64 -3.97 24.77
C SER A 129 14.07 -3.44 24.58
N GLN A 130 14.70 -3.72 23.44
CA GLN A 130 16.06 -3.33 23.09
C GLN A 130 16.10 -2.01 22.29
N LEU A 131 14.93 -1.47 21.89
CA LEU A 131 14.83 -0.24 21.11
C LEU A 131 15.02 1.04 21.95
N ASN A 132 15.18 0.93 23.27
CA ASN A 132 15.39 2.07 24.18
C ASN A 132 14.33 3.17 24.06
N GLY A 133 13.07 2.78 23.80
CA GLY A 133 11.94 3.69 23.65
C GLY A 133 11.82 4.36 22.27
N MET A 134 12.72 4.08 21.34
CA MET A 134 12.66 4.52 19.95
C MET A 134 11.72 3.63 19.12
N THR A 135 11.21 4.15 18.00
CA THR A 135 10.56 3.31 16.99
C THR A 135 11.59 2.46 16.25
N PRO A 136 11.19 1.35 15.60
CA PRO A 136 12.11 0.54 14.81
C PRO A 136 12.90 1.35 13.77
N ALA A 137 12.24 2.30 13.10
CA ALA A 137 12.91 3.18 12.14
C ALA A 137 13.89 4.13 12.83
N GLU A 138 13.47 4.84 13.88
CA GLU A 138 14.37 5.71 14.66
C GLU A 138 15.60 4.95 15.17
N TYR A 139 15.41 3.72 15.63
CA TYR A 139 16.48 2.87 16.11
C TYR A 139 17.52 2.55 15.03
N ILE A 140 17.10 2.30 13.78
CA ILE A 140 18.03 2.07 12.65
C ILE A 140 18.97 3.27 12.45
N PHE A 141 18.51 4.49 12.72
CA PHE A 141 19.28 5.72 12.50
C PHE A 141 19.98 6.25 13.77
N SER A 142 19.79 5.64 14.95
CA SER A 142 20.18 6.28 16.22
C SER A 142 21.63 6.09 16.68
N SER A 143 22.33 5.02 16.24
CA SER A 143 23.75 4.64 16.48
C SER A 143 23.97 3.25 17.09
N SER A 144 22.91 2.52 17.42
CA SER A 144 23.00 1.35 18.31
C SER A 144 23.48 0.05 17.64
N PHE A 145 23.85 0.08 16.35
CA PHE A 145 24.22 -1.14 15.64
C PHE A 145 25.73 -1.39 15.62
N SER A 146 26.24 -1.99 16.69
CA SER A 146 27.58 -2.59 16.73
C SER A 146 27.52 -3.97 16.08
N MET A 147 27.67 -4.05 14.76
CA MET A 147 28.03 -5.31 14.11
C MET A 147 29.43 -5.69 14.57
N GLY A 148 29.60 -6.87 15.15
CA GLY A 148 30.93 -7.41 15.41
C GLY A 148 31.78 -7.31 14.13
N ASN A 149 32.96 -6.67 14.25
CA ASN A 149 34.06 -6.61 13.29
C ASN A 149 33.79 -6.25 11.81
N VAL A 150 32.59 -5.78 11.41
CA VAL A 150 32.35 -5.30 10.04
C VAL A 150 31.97 -3.82 10.05
N TYR A 151 32.80 -3.02 9.39
CA TYR A 151 32.86 -1.56 9.42
C TYR A 151 31.60 -0.87 8.84
N GLY A 152 31.08 0.16 9.51
CA GLY A 152 30.19 1.16 8.92
C GLY A 152 28.68 0.92 9.03
N SER A 153 28.05 1.34 10.13
CA SER A 153 26.59 1.19 10.34
C SER A 153 25.94 2.39 11.05
N ASN A 154 26.68 3.48 11.31
CA ASN A 154 26.10 4.66 11.94
C ASN A 154 25.50 5.59 10.89
N LEU A 155 24.17 5.56 10.75
CA LEU A 155 23.43 6.42 9.83
C LEU A 155 23.02 7.77 10.45
N GLN A 156 23.68 8.21 11.53
CA GLN A 156 23.42 9.48 12.22
C GLN A 156 23.57 10.73 11.34
N PHE A 157 24.24 10.62 10.19
CA PHE A 157 24.32 11.70 9.21
C PHE A 157 23.05 11.82 8.34
N ILE A 158 22.07 10.93 8.51
CA ILE A 158 20.78 10.95 7.82
C ILE A 158 19.69 11.39 8.80
N GLY A 159 19.07 12.53 8.51
CA GLY A 159 17.93 13.07 9.24
C GLY A 159 16.64 13.00 8.45
N PHE A 160 15.54 13.32 9.12
CA PHE A 160 14.20 13.36 8.56
C PHE A 160 13.54 14.69 8.92
N GLY A 161 13.48 15.61 7.95
CA GLY A 161 13.05 16.99 8.16
C GLY A 161 14.15 17.89 8.71
N SER A 162 15.37 17.37 8.82
CA SER A 162 16.57 18.09 9.25
C SER A 162 17.80 17.47 8.60
N LYS A 163 18.89 18.25 8.55
CA LYS A 163 20.21 17.76 8.17
C LYS A 163 21.05 17.64 9.44
N PRO A 164 21.37 16.43 9.91
CA PRO A 164 22.22 16.26 11.07
C PRO A 164 23.62 16.82 10.82
N THR A 165 24.30 17.19 11.89
CA THR A 165 25.64 17.79 11.84
C THR A 165 26.69 16.69 12.08
N LEU A 166 27.58 16.43 11.13
CA LEU A 166 28.63 15.42 11.25
C LEU A 166 29.80 15.92 12.10
N THR A 167 30.12 15.18 13.16
CA THR A 167 31.33 15.36 13.97
C THR A 167 32.42 14.35 13.55
N THR A 168 33.68 14.68 13.84
CA THR A 168 34.87 13.87 13.49
C THR A 168 34.84 12.45 14.03
N ASP A 169 34.12 12.17 15.12
CA ASP A 169 34.06 10.84 15.75
C ASP A 169 33.26 9.81 14.93
N ASN A 170 32.39 10.27 14.02
CA ASN A 170 31.57 9.41 13.15
C ASN A 170 32.18 9.17 11.76
N ALA A 171 33.26 9.90 11.41
CA ALA A 171 33.87 9.94 10.08
C ALA A 171 34.50 8.60 9.65
N SER A 172 35.11 7.88 10.59
CA SER A 172 35.83 6.62 10.35
C SER A 172 34.92 5.41 10.08
N LYS A 173 33.61 5.59 10.02
CA LYS A 173 32.63 4.53 9.69
C LYS A 173 31.94 4.77 8.35
N ILE A 174 32.07 5.96 7.78
CA ILE A 174 31.41 6.37 6.53
C ILE A 174 32.20 5.90 5.30
N TRP A 175 33.54 5.81 5.38
CA TRP A 175 34.40 5.40 4.26
C TRP A 175 34.05 4.03 3.66
N ALA A 176 33.48 3.13 4.47
CA ALA A 176 33.09 1.80 4.04
C ALA A 176 31.76 1.77 3.29
N ILE A 177 30.98 2.87 3.27
CA ILE A 177 29.66 2.91 2.64
C ILE A 177 29.78 3.29 1.17
N ASP A 178 29.31 2.40 0.29
CA ASP A 178 29.26 2.64 -1.15
C ASP A 178 27.92 3.28 -1.57
N SER A 179 26.80 2.77 -1.06
CA SER A 179 25.48 3.34 -1.35
C SER A 179 24.44 3.02 -0.29
N ILE A 180 23.40 3.85 -0.22
CA ILE A 180 22.28 3.67 0.71
C ILE A 180 20.96 3.68 -0.07
N LYS A 181 20.05 2.77 0.27
CA LYS A 181 18.67 2.75 -0.21
C LYS A 181 17.70 2.77 0.95
N ILE A 182 16.86 3.80 1.02
CA ILE A 182 15.80 3.94 2.03
C ILE A 182 14.46 3.70 1.35
N GLN A 183 13.64 2.84 1.92
CA GLN A 183 12.28 2.57 1.45
C GLN A 183 11.25 2.84 2.54
N TYR A 184 10.25 3.64 2.18
CA TYR A 184 9.10 3.86 3.03
C TYR A 184 7.96 2.88 2.71
N ALA A 185 7.21 2.54 3.74
CA ALA A 185 5.93 1.84 3.74
C ALA A 185 4.88 2.65 2.97
N LYS A 186 3.81 1.95 2.56
CA LYS A 186 2.70 2.58 1.86
C LYS A 186 1.86 3.42 2.81
N VAL A 187 1.88 4.74 2.63
CA VAL A 187 0.97 5.66 3.33
C VAL A 187 -0.32 5.82 2.51
N PRO A 188 -1.50 5.41 3.03
CA PRO A 188 -2.77 5.57 2.32
C PRO A 188 -3.11 7.04 2.07
N ALA A 189 -3.58 7.36 0.87
CA ALA A 189 -4.01 8.69 0.47
C ALA A 189 -5.36 8.64 -0.24
N THR A 190 -6.10 9.74 -0.16
CA THR A 190 -7.38 9.91 -0.85
C THR A 190 -7.40 11.25 -1.57
N THR A 191 -7.71 11.22 -2.87
CA THR A 191 -7.96 12.40 -3.70
C THR A 191 -9.46 12.53 -3.92
N THR A 192 -10.02 13.72 -3.75
CA THR A 192 -11.42 14.02 -4.09
C THR A 192 -11.51 14.47 -5.54
N VAL A 193 -12.58 14.08 -6.22
CA VAL A 193 -12.92 14.59 -7.55
C VAL A 193 -14.24 15.32 -7.45
N ASP A 194 -14.17 16.64 -7.53
CA ASP A 194 -15.33 17.52 -7.42
C ASP A 194 -15.81 17.89 -8.82
N TYR A 195 -17.08 17.62 -9.08
CA TYR A 195 -17.77 18.01 -10.31
C TYR A 195 -18.35 19.40 -10.06
N VAL A 196 -17.78 20.41 -10.73
CA VAL A 196 -18.07 21.83 -10.50
C VAL A 196 -18.86 22.36 -11.69
N ASP A 197 -20.01 22.98 -11.42
CA ASP A 197 -20.83 23.59 -12.47
C ASP A 197 -20.28 24.95 -12.95
N GLU A 198 -20.96 25.54 -13.92
CA GLU A 198 -20.63 26.85 -14.52
C GLU A 198 -20.64 28.00 -13.51
N ASN A 199 -21.34 27.82 -12.38
CA ASN A 199 -21.47 28.79 -11.30
C ASN A 199 -20.47 28.54 -10.16
N GLY A 200 -19.55 27.58 -10.31
CA GLY A 200 -18.58 27.22 -9.28
C GLY A 200 -19.12 26.32 -8.16
N HIS A 201 -20.34 25.76 -8.29
CA HIS A 201 -20.92 24.88 -7.28
C HIS A 201 -20.52 23.43 -7.51
N THR A 202 -20.12 22.73 -6.43
CA THR A 202 -19.87 21.30 -6.47
C THR A 202 -21.19 20.53 -6.51
N VAL A 203 -21.53 19.94 -7.66
CA VAL A 203 -22.77 19.19 -7.87
C VAL A 203 -22.65 17.70 -7.51
N LYS A 204 -21.41 17.20 -7.43
CA LYS A 204 -21.09 15.83 -6.98
C LYS A 204 -19.62 15.75 -6.59
N SER A 205 -19.31 14.95 -5.57
CA SER A 205 -17.93 14.57 -5.25
C SER A 205 -17.75 13.06 -5.33
N ASN A 206 -16.64 12.64 -5.93
CA ASN A 206 -16.15 11.27 -5.90
C ASN A 206 -14.82 11.22 -5.14
N SER A 207 -14.39 10.01 -4.81
CA SER A 207 -13.10 9.77 -4.14
C SER A 207 -12.29 8.76 -4.95
N ILE A 208 -10.98 8.96 -5.01
CA ILE A 208 -10.00 8.00 -5.50
C ILE A 208 -9.13 7.65 -4.30
N ASN A 209 -9.03 6.37 -3.96
CA ASN A 209 -8.16 5.88 -2.89
C ASN A 209 -6.89 5.29 -3.49
N GLY A 210 -5.76 5.57 -2.85
CA GLY A 210 -4.46 5.07 -3.24
C GLY A 210 -3.48 5.15 -2.08
N SER A 211 -2.20 5.22 -2.42
CA SER A 211 -1.12 5.58 -1.52
C SER A 211 -0.50 6.91 -1.97
N ILE A 212 0.17 7.64 -1.08
CA ILE A 212 0.95 8.83 -1.46
C ILE A 212 1.90 8.46 -2.62
N GLY A 213 2.01 9.35 -3.60
CA GLY A 213 2.85 9.13 -4.78
C GLY A 213 2.21 8.30 -5.89
N ASP A 214 1.06 7.66 -5.66
CA ASP A 214 0.31 7.03 -6.75
C ASP A 214 -0.15 8.09 -7.74
N ALA A 215 0.17 7.90 -9.02
CA ALA A 215 -0.32 8.74 -10.10
C ALA A 215 -1.18 7.90 -11.04
N GLY A 216 -2.14 8.52 -11.69
CA GLY A 216 -3.01 7.80 -12.61
C GLY A 216 -3.93 8.71 -13.40
N LYS A 217 -4.80 8.08 -14.19
CA LYS A 217 -5.78 8.75 -15.02
C LYS A 217 -7.17 8.48 -14.51
N TYR A 218 -7.94 9.53 -14.26
CA TYR A 218 -9.35 9.47 -13.91
C TYR A 218 -10.19 9.70 -15.16
N THR A 219 -11.18 8.83 -15.42
CA THR A 219 -12.15 9.03 -16.51
C THR A 219 -13.44 9.60 -15.89
N PRO A 220 -13.73 10.90 -16.05
CA PRO A 220 -14.92 11.50 -15.46
C PRO A 220 -16.20 10.96 -16.10
N VAL A 221 -17.26 10.86 -15.30
CA VAL A 221 -18.60 10.50 -15.77
C VAL A 221 -19.56 11.56 -15.28
N ALA A 222 -20.23 12.24 -16.21
CA ALA A 222 -21.12 13.35 -15.88
C ALA A 222 -22.24 12.90 -14.90
N PRO A 223 -22.54 13.68 -13.86
CA PRO A 223 -23.70 13.45 -13.00
C PRO A 223 -25.02 13.57 -13.79
N SER A 224 -26.09 12.97 -13.26
CA SER A 224 -27.43 13.10 -13.86
C SER A 224 -27.84 14.57 -13.98
N GLY A 225 -28.34 14.98 -15.14
CA GLY A 225 -28.70 16.37 -15.42
C GLY A 225 -27.55 17.25 -15.90
N TYR A 226 -26.35 16.70 -16.10
CA TYR A 226 -25.17 17.44 -16.55
C TYR A 226 -24.45 16.71 -17.69
N ARG A 227 -23.64 17.46 -18.46
CA ARG A 227 -22.63 16.94 -19.40
C ARG A 227 -21.24 17.44 -18.99
N LEU A 228 -20.19 16.69 -19.34
CA LEU A 228 -18.81 17.13 -19.11
C LEU A 228 -18.50 18.34 -20.00
N ALA A 229 -17.85 19.37 -19.43
CA ALA A 229 -17.39 20.53 -20.20
C ALA A 229 -16.24 20.14 -21.16
N LYS A 230 -15.41 19.18 -20.77
CA LYS A 230 -14.33 18.60 -21.57
C LYS A 230 -14.35 17.08 -21.49
N GLN A 231 -14.28 16.41 -22.65
CA GLN A 231 -14.12 14.96 -22.70
C GLN A 231 -12.65 14.57 -22.63
N GLY A 232 -12.38 13.43 -21.99
CA GLY A 232 -11.04 12.90 -21.84
C GLY A 232 -10.74 12.49 -20.40
N GLN A 233 -9.57 11.88 -20.21
CA GLN A 233 -9.08 11.53 -18.89
C GLN A 233 -8.38 12.73 -18.25
N VAL A 234 -8.40 12.77 -16.92
CA VAL A 234 -7.73 13.79 -16.13
C VAL A 234 -6.68 13.11 -15.28
N ASP A 235 -5.44 13.58 -15.37
CA ASP A 235 -4.34 13.03 -14.59
C ASP A 235 -4.49 13.45 -13.12
N TYR A 236 -4.12 12.56 -12.21
CA TYR A 236 -4.05 12.84 -10.79
C TYR A 236 -2.73 12.34 -10.21
N GLN A 237 -2.29 12.99 -9.14
CA GLN A 237 -1.18 12.54 -8.31
C GLN A 237 -1.60 12.62 -6.84
N MET A 238 -1.48 11.49 -6.15
CA MET A 238 -1.78 11.36 -4.74
C MET A 238 -0.72 12.08 -3.91
N ALA A 239 -1.15 12.97 -3.03
CA ALA A 239 -0.30 13.68 -2.09
C ALA A 239 -0.75 13.43 -0.64
N ALA A 240 0.08 13.88 0.30
CA ALA A 240 -0.11 13.70 1.74
C ALA A 240 -1.34 14.42 2.32
N LYS A 241 -1.84 15.45 1.62
CA LYS A 241 -3.05 16.19 1.95
C LYS A 241 -4.15 15.80 0.97
N THR A 242 -5.42 16.00 1.34
CA THR A 242 -6.55 15.88 0.41
C THR A 242 -6.34 16.82 -0.76
N ASN A 243 -5.87 16.29 -1.89
CA ASN A 243 -5.86 17.00 -3.15
C ASN A 243 -7.24 16.88 -3.77
N THR A 244 -7.75 18.01 -4.27
CA THR A 244 -9.02 18.06 -4.97
C THR A 244 -8.76 18.24 -6.45
N LEU A 245 -9.29 17.32 -7.25
CA LEU A 245 -9.33 17.42 -8.69
C LEU A 245 -10.68 18.00 -9.10
N ALA A 246 -10.68 19.13 -9.81
CA ALA A 246 -11.90 19.73 -10.33
C ALA A 246 -12.22 19.20 -11.74
N VAL A 247 -13.45 18.73 -11.94
CA VAL A 247 -14.01 18.38 -13.24
C VAL A 247 -15.17 19.33 -13.53
N HIS A 248 -15.04 20.16 -14.56
CA HIS A 248 -16.10 21.09 -14.93
C HIS A 248 -17.24 20.40 -15.68
N VAL A 249 -18.48 20.73 -15.31
CA VAL A 249 -19.71 20.21 -15.93
C VAL A 249 -20.66 21.35 -16.29
N VAL A 250 -21.50 21.09 -17.29
CA VAL A 250 -22.49 22.02 -17.85
C VAL A 250 -23.87 21.40 -17.64
N ALA A 251 -24.83 22.18 -17.15
CA ALA A 251 -26.19 21.69 -16.91
C ALA A 251 -26.89 21.37 -18.24
N LEU A 252 -27.65 20.28 -18.28
CA LEU A 252 -28.49 19.95 -19.42
C LEU A 252 -29.80 20.77 -19.33
N PRO A 253 -30.33 21.28 -20.45
CA PRO A 253 -31.61 21.97 -20.44
C PRO A 253 -32.71 21.03 -19.94
N VAL A 254 -33.48 21.47 -18.96
CA VAL A 254 -34.62 20.71 -18.44
C VAL A 254 -35.75 20.74 -19.47
N SER A 255 -35.97 19.63 -20.16
CA SER A 255 -37.18 19.44 -20.97
C SER A 255 -38.37 19.26 -20.02
N THR A 256 -39.21 20.28 -19.90
CA THR A 256 -40.55 20.15 -19.33
C THR A 256 -41.37 19.17 -20.19
N PRO A 257 -42.14 18.25 -19.61
CA PRO A 257 -42.92 17.30 -20.40
C PRO A 257 -44.12 18.03 -20.99
N THR A 258 -44.11 18.26 -22.30
CA THR A 258 -45.34 18.48 -23.07
C THR A 258 -45.40 17.37 -24.12
N GLY A 259 -46.48 16.60 -24.08
CA GLY A 259 -46.61 15.36 -24.82
C GLY A 259 -46.59 15.55 -26.33
N SER A 260 -45.99 14.59 -27.02
CA SER A 260 -46.63 13.86 -28.12
C SER A 260 -45.74 12.67 -28.49
N ILE A 261 -46.37 11.53 -28.71
CA ILE A 261 -45.75 10.30 -29.15
C ILE A 261 -45.57 10.42 -30.66
N THR A 262 -44.33 10.47 -31.13
CA THR A 262 -44.00 10.07 -32.52
C THR A 262 -42.67 9.33 -32.54
N THR A 263 -42.77 8.04 -32.81
CA THR A 263 -41.67 7.13 -33.15
C THR A 263 -41.05 7.56 -34.49
N PRO A 264 -39.71 7.64 -34.61
CA PRO A 264 -39.04 7.44 -35.89
C PRO A 264 -38.29 6.10 -35.88
N THR A 265 -38.58 5.30 -36.92
CA THR A 265 -37.87 4.08 -37.31
C THR A 265 -37.05 4.38 -38.55
N VAL A 266 -35.71 4.35 -38.47
CA VAL A 266 -34.76 4.05 -39.59
C VAL A 266 -33.35 3.84 -39.00
N THR A 267 -32.86 2.60 -38.89
CA THR A 267 -31.94 1.83 -39.78
C THR A 267 -30.43 2.10 -39.55
N PRO A 268 -29.61 1.06 -39.20
CA PRO A 268 -28.17 1.20 -39.02
C PRO A 268 -27.42 1.15 -40.37
N LYS A 269 -26.59 2.15 -40.66
CA LYS A 269 -25.60 2.08 -41.76
C LYS A 269 -24.23 1.67 -41.19
N PRO A 270 -23.54 0.68 -41.80
CA PRO A 270 -22.22 0.24 -41.35
C PRO A 270 -21.15 1.20 -41.87
N ASN A 271 -20.22 1.62 -41.00
CA ASN A 271 -18.94 2.16 -41.46
C ASN A 271 -17.84 1.15 -41.13
N THR A 272 -17.49 0.40 -42.16
CA THR A 272 -16.22 -0.29 -42.33
C THR A 272 -15.12 0.77 -42.45
N ASP A 273 -14.20 0.80 -41.49
CA ASP A 273 -12.78 1.11 -41.72
C ASP A 273 -11.97 0.72 -40.48
N TRP A 274 -11.40 -0.49 -40.56
CA TRP A 274 -10.25 -0.97 -39.78
C TRP A 274 -9.01 -0.61 -40.63
N HIS A 275 -7.92 -0.02 -40.12
CA HIS A 275 -6.89 -0.66 -39.29
C HIS A 275 -5.74 0.36 -38.97
N PRO A 276 -4.62 -0.01 -38.30
CA PRO A 276 -4.27 0.22 -36.89
C PRO A 276 -3.14 1.26 -36.64
N THR A 277 -3.05 1.79 -35.42
CA THR A 277 -1.73 2.09 -34.82
C THR A 277 -1.74 1.83 -33.32
N SER A 278 -0.90 0.88 -32.92
CA SER A 278 -0.69 0.42 -31.54
C SER A 278 0.12 1.43 -30.72
N SER A 279 -0.35 1.74 -29.52
CA SER A 279 0.53 2.09 -28.38
C SER A 279 -0.14 1.68 -27.06
N THR A 280 0.23 0.49 -26.59
CA THR A 280 -0.30 -0.13 -25.36
C THR A 280 0.53 0.35 -24.17
N THR A 281 0.02 1.31 -23.40
CA THR A 281 0.47 1.56 -22.02
C THR A 281 -0.65 1.17 -21.07
N THR A 282 -0.53 -0.03 -20.49
CA THR A 282 -1.50 -0.62 -19.56
C THR A 282 -1.49 0.13 -18.23
N SER A 283 -2.33 1.15 -18.08
CA SER A 283 -2.68 1.73 -16.78
C SER A 283 -3.69 0.82 -16.07
N GLU A 284 -3.38 0.40 -14.84
CA GLU A 284 -4.29 -0.42 -14.03
C GLU A 284 -5.60 0.36 -13.74
N PRO A 285 -6.78 -0.20 -14.03
CA PRO A 285 -8.04 0.51 -13.92
C PRO A 285 -8.47 0.72 -12.46
N ALA A 286 -8.89 1.95 -12.14
CA ALA A 286 -9.30 2.40 -10.81
C ALA A 286 -10.24 1.42 -10.08
N VAL A 287 -10.01 1.25 -8.77
CA VAL A 287 -10.82 0.38 -7.91
C VAL A 287 -12.07 1.14 -7.45
N PRO A 288 -13.29 0.58 -7.62
CA PRO A 288 -14.55 1.18 -7.17
C PRO A 288 -14.60 1.48 -5.67
N ASN A 289 -15.30 2.54 -5.26
CA ASN A 289 -15.42 2.97 -3.85
C ASN A 289 -16.17 1.99 -2.95
N ASP A 290 -16.96 1.11 -3.55
CA ASP A 290 -17.68 0.05 -2.86
C ASP A 290 -16.80 -1.21 -2.63
N ALA A 291 -15.59 -1.21 -3.17
CA ALA A 291 -14.63 -2.26 -2.97
C ALA A 291 -14.03 -2.22 -1.56
N ALA A 292 -13.73 -3.40 -1.02
CA ALA A 292 -13.01 -3.53 0.22
C ALA A 292 -11.57 -3.04 0.05
N VAL A 293 -11.06 -2.32 1.05
CA VAL A 293 -9.70 -1.74 1.04
C VAL A 293 -8.65 -2.86 1.15
N LYS A 294 -7.51 -2.72 0.48
CA LYS A 294 -6.36 -3.62 0.63
C LYS A 294 -5.90 -3.65 2.10
N GLY A 295 -5.51 -4.84 2.57
CA GLY A 295 -5.26 -5.16 3.97
C GLY A 295 -6.53 -5.39 4.81
N SER A 296 -7.71 -4.95 4.35
CA SER A 296 -8.96 -5.20 5.07
C SER A 296 -9.42 -6.65 4.92
N VAL A 297 -10.36 -7.05 5.78
CA VAL A 297 -10.91 -8.40 5.77
C VAL A 297 -12.31 -8.39 5.20
N VAL A 298 -12.56 -9.26 4.22
CA VAL A 298 -13.90 -9.56 3.70
C VAL A 298 -14.33 -10.96 4.11
N TYR A 299 -15.63 -11.21 4.13
CA TYR A 299 -16.18 -12.55 4.32
C TYR A 299 -17.22 -12.89 3.27
N ALA A 300 -17.28 -14.18 2.90
CA ALA A 300 -18.23 -14.64 1.89
C ALA A 300 -19.63 -14.78 2.47
N THR A 301 -20.62 -14.15 1.83
CA THR A 301 -22.04 -14.23 2.18
C THR A 301 -22.76 -15.34 1.42
N LYS A 302 -22.18 -15.80 0.30
CA LYS A 302 -22.64 -16.91 -0.55
C LYS A 302 -21.52 -17.92 -0.77
N GLY A 303 -21.84 -19.04 -1.43
CA GLY A 303 -20.82 -19.98 -1.87
C GLY A 303 -19.93 -19.35 -2.95
N ILE A 304 -18.61 -19.50 -2.82
CA ILE A 304 -17.62 -18.99 -3.77
C ILE A 304 -16.52 -20.03 -4.00
N TYR A 305 -15.75 -19.84 -5.07
CA TYR A 305 -14.48 -20.53 -5.28
C TYR A 305 -13.33 -19.52 -5.18
N MET A 306 -12.17 -19.98 -4.73
CA MET A 306 -10.89 -19.28 -4.92
C MET A 306 -10.22 -19.83 -6.17
N TYR A 307 -9.60 -18.95 -6.95
CA TYR A 307 -8.98 -19.27 -8.23
C TYR A 307 -7.50 -18.92 -8.24
N LYS A 308 -6.74 -19.59 -9.11
CA LYS A 308 -5.33 -19.29 -9.35
C LYS A 308 -5.14 -17.94 -10.02
N ASN A 309 -6.06 -17.53 -10.89
CA ASN A 309 -6.02 -16.29 -11.68
C ASN A 309 -7.39 -15.56 -11.66
N ALA A 310 -7.43 -14.30 -12.10
CA ALA A 310 -8.61 -13.41 -12.03
C ALA A 310 -9.76 -13.75 -13.01
N ASP A 311 -9.51 -14.57 -14.03
CA ASP A 311 -10.49 -14.90 -15.09
C ASP A 311 -11.56 -15.93 -14.69
N PHE A 312 -11.30 -16.70 -13.64
CA PHE A 312 -12.25 -17.64 -13.02
C PHE A 312 -12.65 -18.84 -13.89
N THR A 313 -11.69 -19.45 -14.59
CA THR A 313 -11.96 -20.70 -15.31
C THR A 313 -12.07 -21.88 -14.34
N ASN A 314 -12.82 -22.92 -14.73
CA ASN A 314 -13.05 -24.09 -13.87
C ASN A 314 -11.77 -24.84 -13.52
N ALA A 315 -10.84 -24.94 -14.48
CA ALA A 315 -9.53 -25.59 -14.30
C ALA A 315 -8.61 -24.85 -13.31
N GLN A 316 -8.90 -23.59 -12.99
CA GLN A 316 -8.09 -22.75 -12.11
C GLN A 316 -8.61 -22.72 -10.67
N ARG A 317 -9.66 -23.48 -10.32
CA ARG A 317 -10.23 -23.50 -8.97
C ARG A 317 -9.25 -24.14 -7.98
N LEU A 318 -8.88 -23.40 -6.93
CA LEU A 318 -7.97 -23.84 -5.86
C LEU A 318 -8.71 -24.37 -4.63
N ALA A 319 -9.87 -23.80 -4.33
CA ALA A 319 -10.66 -24.16 -3.16
C ALA A 319 -12.13 -23.78 -3.35
N LYS A 320 -13.03 -24.56 -2.74
CA LYS A 320 -14.47 -24.29 -2.67
C LYS A 320 -14.82 -23.84 -1.26
N TYR A 321 -15.59 -22.75 -1.16
CA TYR A 321 -16.11 -22.21 0.08
C TYR A 321 -17.64 -22.26 0.03
N PRO A 322 -18.29 -23.21 0.72
CA PRO A 322 -19.74 -23.30 0.72
C PRO A 322 -20.39 -22.12 1.46
N LYS A 323 -21.68 -21.88 1.21
CA LYS A 323 -22.47 -20.93 1.99
C LYS A 323 -22.63 -21.46 3.42
N THR A 324 -22.29 -20.65 4.42
CA THR A 324 -22.39 -21.04 5.84
C THR A 324 -23.15 -20.00 6.68
N LYS A 325 -23.52 -20.40 7.92
CA LYS A 325 -24.08 -19.49 8.93
C LYS A 325 -23.09 -18.35 9.21
N ARG A 326 -23.59 -17.16 9.58
CA ARG A 326 -22.79 -15.93 9.73
C ARG A 326 -21.50 -16.11 10.55
N VAL A 327 -21.60 -16.78 11.70
CA VAL A 327 -20.47 -17.07 12.60
C VAL A 327 -19.38 -17.95 11.97
N ASN A 328 -19.72 -18.75 10.96
CA ASN A 328 -18.84 -19.70 10.29
C ASN A 328 -18.46 -19.26 8.87
N ARG A 329 -18.78 -18.02 8.48
CA ARG A 329 -18.44 -17.54 7.13
C ARG A 329 -16.93 -17.42 6.99
N PRO A 330 -16.37 -17.86 5.84
CA PRO A 330 -14.94 -17.80 5.62
C PRO A 330 -14.51 -16.35 5.44
N MET A 331 -13.38 -16.00 6.05
CA MET A 331 -12.75 -14.68 5.97
C MET A 331 -11.52 -14.71 5.08
N PHE A 332 -11.28 -13.58 4.43
CA PHE A 332 -10.17 -13.38 3.50
C PHE A 332 -9.59 -11.99 3.72
N VAL A 333 -8.27 -11.91 3.89
CA VAL A 333 -7.55 -10.63 3.85
C VAL A 333 -7.37 -10.26 2.38
N VAL A 334 -7.83 -9.07 2.00
CA VAL A 334 -7.59 -8.52 0.66
C VAL A 334 -6.13 -8.12 0.56
N THR A 335 -5.33 -8.86 -0.20
CA THR A 335 -3.90 -8.58 -0.38
C THR A 335 -3.63 -7.78 -1.62
N ASP A 336 -4.53 -7.81 -2.61
CA ASP A 336 -4.44 -6.99 -3.80
C ASP A 336 -5.75 -6.93 -4.58
N TYR A 337 -5.75 -6.14 -5.65
CA TYR A 337 -6.80 -6.15 -6.66
C TYR A 337 -6.31 -6.82 -7.93
N ALA A 338 -7.27 -7.30 -8.72
CA ALA A 338 -7.02 -7.73 -10.08
C ALA A 338 -8.27 -7.53 -10.92
N ARG A 339 -8.09 -7.61 -12.23
CA ARG A 339 -9.18 -7.58 -13.19
C ARG A 339 -9.15 -8.86 -14.01
N SER A 340 -10.33 -9.38 -14.33
CA SER A 340 -10.41 -10.37 -15.41
C SER A 340 -10.07 -9.72 -16.76
N LYS A 341 -9.85 -10.54 -17.78
CA LYS A 341 -9.74 -10.10 -19.19
C LYS A 341 -10.93 -9.25 -19.64
N ALA A 342 -12.12 -9.49 -19.06
CA ALA A 342 -13.33 -8.70 -19.31
C ALA A 342 -13.45 -7.45 -18.41
N GLY A 343 -12.40 -7.08 -17.67
CA GLY A 343 -12.38 -5.88 -16.82
C GLY A 343 -13.13 -6.01 -15.48
N VAL A 344 -13.57 -7.21 -15.09
CA VAL A 344 -14.33 -7.40 -13.84
C VAL A 344 -13.39 -7.41 -12.65
N LEU A 345 -13.68 -6.60 -11.62
CA LEU A 345 -12.89 -6.53 -10.40
C LEU A 345 -12.90 -7.87 -9.63
N ARG A 346 -11.70 -8.29 -9.24
CA ARG A 346 -11.42 -9.42 -8.35
C ARG A 346 -10.57 -8.96 -7.20
N TYR A 347 -10.70 -9.63 -6.06
CA TYR A 347 -9.74 -9.50 -4.97
C TYR A 347 -8.70 -10.61 -5.08
N LYS A 348 -7.42 -10.25 -5.03
CA LYS A 348 -6.37 -11.17 -4.59
C LYS A 348 -6.43 -11.21 -3.08
N VAL A 349 -6.46 -12.40 -2.51
CA VAL A 349 -6.69 -12.59 -1.09
C VAL A 349 -5.81 -13.66 -0.49
N ARG A 350 -5.65 -13.59 0.83
CA ARG A 350 -5.17 -14.69 1.67
C ARG A 350 -6.33 -15.22 2.52
N ASP A 351 -6.51 -16.53 2.54
CA ASP A 351 -7.44 -17.22 3.44
C ASP A 351 -6.93 -17.14 4.89
N VAL A 352 -7.74 -16.58 5.81
CA VAL A 352 -7.39 -16.43 7.24
C VAL A 352 -8.25 -17.30 8.16
N ASN A 353 -8.79 -18.40 7.64
CA ASN A 353 -9.57 -19.36 8.39
C ASN A 353 -8.65 -20.43 9.00
N HIS A 354 -7.89 -20.05 10.04
CA HIS A 354 -6.78 -20.85 10.64
C HIS A 354 -7.10 -22.31 10.99
N GLY A 355 -8.36 -22.65 11.26
CA GLY A 355 -8.80 -24.03 11.55
C GLY A 355 -9.17 -24.86 10.31
N SER A 356 -8.90 -24.39 9.09
CA SER A 356 -9.29 -25.06 7.85
C SER A 356 -8.09 -25.49 7.02
N LYS A 357 -8.26 -26.52 6.18
CA LYS A 357 -7.23 -26.99 5.22
C LYS A 357 -6.85 -25.94 4.15
N THR A 358 -7.61 -24.85 4.06
CA THR A 358 -7.36 -23.76 3.11
C THR A 358 -6.71 -22.56 3.77
N ALA A 359 -6.45 -22.59 5.08
CA ALA A 359 -5.75 -21.52 5.80
C ALA A 359 -4.44 -21.15 5.10
N GLY A 360 -4.18 -19.85 4.96
CA GLY A 360 -2.98 -19.31 4.33
C GLY A 360 -2.98 -19.36 2.79
N LYS A 361 -3.92 -20.08 2.14
CA LYS A 361 -3.97 -20.12 0.67
C LYS A 361 -4.17 -18.72 0.10
N VAL A 362 -3.39 -18.42 -0.94
CA VAL A 362 -3.48 -17.17 -1.70
C VAL A 362 -4.11 -17.46 -3.06
N GLY A 363 -5.02 -16.61 -3.48
CA GLY A 363 -5.67 -16.72 -4.78
C GLY A 363 -6.63 -15.56 -5.02
N TYR A 364 -7.48 -15.70 -6.03
CA TYR A 364 -8.43 -14.68 -6.45
C TYR A 364 -9.86 -15.08 -6.10
N ILE A 365 -10.63 -14.15 -5.55
CA ILE A 365 -12.07 -14.28 -5.26
C ILE A 365 -12.85 -13.12 -5.87
N THR A 366 -14.17 -13.31 -6.03
CA THR A 366 -15.04 -12.26 -6.57
C THR A 366 -14.98 -11.02 -5.70
N ALA A 367 -14.95 -9.82 -6.29
CA ALA A 367 -15.08 -8.58 -5.55
C ALA A 367 -16.54 -8.10 -5.40
N SER A 368 -17.49 -8.82 -6.01
CA SER A 368 -18.90 -8.44 -6.00
C SER A 368 -19.48 -8.46 -4.59
N GLN A 369 -20.07 -7.33 -4.18
CA GLN A 369 -20.78 -7.18 -2.91
C GLN A 369 -21.91 -8.19 -2.69
N LYS A 370 -22.44 -8.77 -3.78
CA LYS A 370 -23.44 -9.85 -3.73
C LYS A 370 -22.91 -11.14 -3.10
N PHE A 371 -21.59 -11.32 -3.05
CA PHE A 371 -20.93 -12.55 -2.62
C PHE A 371 -19.95 -12.32 -1.48
N VAL A 372 -19.30 -11.17 -1.41
CA VAL A 372 -18.32 -10.83 -0.38
C VAL A 372 -18.58 -9.44 0.16
N VAL A 373 -18.45 -9.25 1.47
CA VAL A 373 -18.64 -7.93 2.09
C VAL A 373 -17.59 -7.69 3.18
N PRO A 374 -17.29 -6.43 3.55
CA PRO A 374 -16.35 -6.13 4.63
C PRO A 374 -16.77 -6.76 5.97
N VAL A 375 -15.81 -7.34 6.69
CA VAL A 375 -16.04 -8.01 7.98
C VAL A 375 -16.44 -7.05 9.10
N TYR A 376 -15.97 -5.82 9.06
CA TYR A 376 -16.26 -4.84 10.11
C TYR A 376 -17.47 -3.98 9.74
N TYR A 377 -18.26 -3.57 10.74
CA TYR A 377 -19.31 -2.56 10.53
C TYR A 377 -18.68 -1.19 10.24
N GLN A 378 -19.37 -0.39 9.43
CA GLN A 378 -18.90 0.94 9.00
C GLN A 378 -19.73 2.08 9.61
N THR A 379 -20.84 1.76 10.28
CA THR A 379 -21.78 2.72 10.86
C THR A 379 -22.19 2.29 12.25
N VAL A 380 -22.70 3.24 13.05
CA VAL A 380 -23.39 2.92 14.31
C VAL A 380 -24.76 2.30 13.99
N PRO A 381 -25.22 1.26 14.72
CA PRO A 381 -26.55 0.70 14.53
C PRO A 381 -27.60 1.78 14.74
N LYS A 382 -28.60 1.88 13.85
CA LYS A 382 -29.70 2.87 13.99
C LYS A 382 -30.38 2.78 15.36
N THR A 383 -30.53 1.56 15.88
CA THR A 383 -31.16 1.29 17.19
C THR A 383 -30.19 1.45 18.37
N LYS A 384 -28.90 1.70 18.12
CA LYS A 384 -27.80 1.69 19.11
C LYS A 384 -27.68 0.38 19.90
N LYS A 385 -28.32 -0.71 19.47
CA LYS A 385 -28.29 -2.02 20.11
C LYS A 385 -27.34 -2.96 19.38
N LEU A 386 -26.58 -3.73 20.14
CA LEU A 386 -25.64 -4.73 19.64
C LEU A 386 -25.77 -6.02 20.44
N THR A 387 -25.93 -7.16 19.79
CA THR A 387 -25.93 -8.48 20.42
C THR A 387 -24.62 -9.21 20.16
N VAL A 388 -24.06 -9.86 21.19
CA VAL A 388 -22.89 -10.73 21.05
C VAL A 388 -23.28 -12.05 20.36
N LEU A 389 -22.66 -12.33 19.22
CA LEU A 389 -22.98 -13.48 18.37
C LEU A 389 -22.02 -14.67 18.57
N SER A 390 -20.76 -14.38 18.91
CA SER A 390 -19.69 -15.36 19.13
C SER A 390 -20.05 -16.40 20.20
N ARG A 391 -19.76 -17.69 19.96
CA ARG A 391 -19.95 -18.75 20.96
C ARG A 391 -19.06 -18.55 22.19
N GLN A 392 -17.82 -18.10 21.96
CA GLN A 392 -16.83 -17.80 22.97
C GLN A 392 -17.06 -16.45 23.66
N GLY A 393 -18.14 -15.73 23.32
CA GLY A 393 -18.35 -14.37 23.79
C GLY A 393 -17.40 -13.35 23.15
N VAL A 394 -17.38 -12.15 23.72
CA VAL A 394 -16.56 -11.00 23.29
C VAL A 394 -16.07 -10.25 24.53
N ASN A 395 -14.81 -9.86 24.52
CA ASN A 395 -14.24 -8.99 25.55
C ASN A 395 -14.53 -7.51 25.26
N ALA A 396 -14.70 -6.73 26.33
CA ALA A 396 -14.67 -5.28 26.33
C ALA A 396 -13.35 -4.76 26.91
N TYR A 397 -12.94 -3.58 26.44
CA TYR A 397 -11.63 -3.00 26.66
C TYR A 397 -11.75 -1.52 27.03
N ARG A 398 -10.73 -0.95 27.69
CA ARG A 398 -10.69 0.50 27.96
C ARG A 398 -10.37 1.33 26.72
N ASN A 399 -9.52 0.79 25.85
CA ASN A 399 -8.93 1.51 24.73
C ASN A 399 -9.37 0.92 23.38
N VAL A 400 -9.39 1.77 22.36
CA VAL A 400 -9.80 1.41 20.99
C VAL A 400 -8.89 0.35 20.34
N ASN A 401 -7.64 0.23 20.78
CA ASN A 401 -6.69 -0.79 20.31
C ASN A 401 -7.00 -2.21 20.84
N LEU A 402 -7.98 -2.36 21.74
CA LEU A 402 -8.40 -3.62 22.37
C LEU A 402 -7.28 -4.35 23.14
N THR A 403 -6.44 -3.59 23.83
CA THR A 403 -5.47 -4.14 24.78
C THR A 403 -6.04 -4.18 26.19
N LYS A 404 -5.62 -5.18 27.00
CA LYS A 404 -5.97 -5.34 28.42
C LYS A 404 -7.50 -5.39 28.66
N PRO A 405 -8.15 -6.56 28.47
CA PRO A 405 -9.60 -6.69 28.61
C PRO A 405 -10.07 -6.34 30.03
N VAL A 406 -11.25 -5.72 30.14
CA VAL A 406 -11.83 -5.28 31.42
C VAL A 406 -13.15 -5.94 31.77
N LYS A 407 -13.84 -6.51 30.78
CA LYS A 407 -15.08 -7.25 31.00
C LYS A 407 -15.29 -8.27 29.90
N HIS A 408 -15.88 -9.42 30.25
CA HIS A 408 -16.26 -10.44 29.28
C HIS A 408 -17.78 -10.47 29.11
N PHE A 409 -18.26 -10.49 27.85
CA PHE A 409 -19.67 -10.63 27.51
C PHE A 409 -19.93 -11.99 26.85
N LYS A 410 -20.81 -12.78 27.45
CA LYS A 410 -21.25 -14.07 26.89
C LYS A 410 -22.08 -13.88 25.63
N LYS A 411 -22.22 -14.94 24.84
CA LYS A 411 -23.14 -14.99 23.70
C LYS A 411 -24.55 -14.55 24.11
N GLY A 412 -25.21 -13.74 23.29
CA GLY A 412 -26.56 -13.22 23.53
C GLY A 412 -26.59 -11.96 24.41
N ALA A 413 -25.46 -11.54 24.98
CA ALA A 413 -25.39 -10.28 25.72
C ALA A 413 -25.79 -9.10 24.81
N ARG A 414 -26.67 -8.23 25.31
CA ARG A 414 -27.15 -7.04 24.63
C ARG A 414 -26.41 -5.82 25.17
N LEU A 415 -25.81 -5.07 24.27
CA LEU A 415 -24.93 -3.94 24.55
C LEU A 415 -25.51 -2.67 23.90
N MET A 416 -25.38 -1.54 24.58
CA MET A 416 -25.72 -0.24 24.01
C MET A 416 -24.47 0.44 23.47
N VAL A 417 -24.54 0.87 22.21
CA VAL A 417 -23.46 1.52 21.48
C VAL A 417 -23.64 3.02 21.51
N LYS A 418 -22.57 3.74 21.84
CA LYS A 418 -22.50 5.21 21.81
C LYS A 418 -22.00 5.71 20.45
N LYS A 419 -20.87 5.17 20.00
CA LYS A 419 -20.23 5.54 18.72
C LYS A 419 -19.42 4.37 18.13
N LEU A 420 -19.00 4.56 16.88
CA LEU A 420 -18.08 3.67 16.18
C LEU A 420 -16.77 4.42 15.93
N ASP A 421 -15.66 3.87 16.40
CA ASP A 421 -14.33 4.42 16.18
C ASP A 421 -13.51 3.49 15.28
N LYS A 422 -12.69 4.09 14.41
CA LYS A 422 -11.76 3.37 13.53
C LYS A 422 -10.42 3.17 14.24
N HIS A 423 -9.81 2.01 14.03
CA HIS A 423 -8.44 1.71 14.42
C HIS A 423 -7.79 0.90 13.30
N ASN A 424 -6.86 1.54 12.59
CA ASN A 424 -6.26 1.05 11.35
C ASN A 424 -7.36 0.65 10.34
N LEU A 425 -7.31 -0.56 9.78
CA LEU A 425 -8.29 -1.07 8.81
C LEU A 425 -9.53 -1.71 9.45
N THR A 426 -9.72 -1.53 10.75
CA THR A 426 -10.79 -2.18 11.51
C THR A 426 -11.58 -1.16 12.31
N THR A 427 -12.76 -1.54 12.79
CA THR A 427 -13.63 -0.66 13.59
C THR A 427 -14.02 -1.29 14.91
N ARG A 428 -14.36 -0.44 15.88
CA ARG A 428 -14.74 -0.78 17.26
C ARG A 428 -15.97 0.00 17.66
N TYR A 429 -16.85 -0.63 18.42
CA TYR A 429 -17.96 0.06 19.05
C TYR A 429 -17.53 0.53 20.44
N GLN A 430 -17.67 1.83 20.70
CA GLN A 430 -17.68 2.32 22.07
C GLN A 430 -19.07 2.09 22.66
N LEU A 431 -19.13 1.42 23.79
CA LEU A 431 -20.34 1.18 24.56
C LEU A 431 -20.74 2.41 25.37
N SER A 432 -21.98 2.46 25.87
CA SER A 432 -22.48 3.55 26.70
C SER A 432 -21.65 3.80 27.97
N ASN A 433 -21.03 2.75 28.53
CA ASN A 433 -20.13 2.83 29.68
C ASN A 433 -18.68 3.23 29.31
N GLY A 434 -18.43 3.66 28.08
CA GLY A 434 -17.11 4.12 27.61
C GLY A 434 -16.15 3.01 27.16
N SER A 435 -16.42 1.74 27.48
CA SER A 435 -15.59 0.61 27.05
C SER A 435 -15.77 0.26 25.57
N TYR A 436 -14.79 -0.40 24.96
CA TYR A 436 -14.77 -0.75 23.54
C TYR A 436 -14.96 -2.25 23.31
N VAL A 437 -15.73 -2.61 22.29
CA VAL A 437 -15.84 -3.98 21.77
C VAL A 437 -15.57 -4.02 20.27
N THR A 438 -15.21 -5.19 19.75
CA THR A 438 -15.02 -5.41 18.31
C THR A 438 -16.30 -5.13 17.52
N ALA A 439 -16.17 -4.51 16.33
CA ALA A 439 -17.25 -4.37 15.37
C ALA A 439 -17.22 -5.46 14.28
N ASN A 440 -16.55 -6.59 14.53
CA ASN A 440 -16.51 -7.72 13.61
C ASN A 440 -17.88 -8.40 13.49
N LYS A 441 -18.44 -8.43 12.28
CA LYS A 441 -19.76 -8.99 11.94
C LYS A 441 -19.93 -10.48 12.21
N LYS A 442 -18.86 -11.24 12.45
CA LYS A 442 -18.94 -12.65 12.90
C LYS A 442 -19.08 -12.77 14.41
N LEU A 443 -18.63 -11.76 15.16
CA LEU A 443 -18.57 -11.77 16.62
C LEU A 443 -19.73 -11.03 17.26
N VAL A 444 -20.26 -10.01 16.57
CA VAL A 444 -21.39 -9.18 17.02
C VAL A 444 -22.39 -8.90 15.90
N ILE A 445 -23.63 -8.58 16.28
CA ILE A 445 -24.72 -8.29 15.34
C ILE A 445 -25.57 -7.10 15.81
N GLU A 446 -25.96 -6.23 14.87
CA GLU A 446 -26.78 -5.06 15.18
C GLU A 446 -28.23 -5.46 15.49
N GLY A 447 -28.83 -4.77 16.45
CA GLY A 447 -30.21 -4.98 16.86
C GLY A 447 -30.41 -6.10 17.88
N ASN A 448 -31.67 -6.48 18.05
CA ASN A 448 -32.07 -7.59 18.91
C ASN A 448 -32.05 -8.86 18.07
N HIS A 449 -30.96 -9.62 18.16
CA HIS A 449 -30.82 -10.93 17.56
C HIS A 449 -30.99 -12.05 18.59
#